data_AF-A0A0C2ZDV6-F1
#
_entry.id   AF-A0A0C2ZDV6-F1
#
_cell.length_a   1.000
_cell.length_b   1.000
_cell.length_c   1.000
_cell.angle_alpha   90.00
_cell.angle_beta   90.00
_cell.angle_gamma   90.00
#
_symmetry.space_group_name_H-M   'P 1'
#
loop_
_entity.id
_entity.type
_entity.pdbx_description
1 polymer ?
#
loop_
_entity_poly.entity_id
_entity_poly.type
_entity_poly.pdbx_seq_one_letter_code
_entity_poly.pdbx_strand_id
1 'polypeptide(L)'
;EPATSPGFDRIVVLCDVGLMNRLWGPIVIEPARGNTITIRDLLDGIHTFFQMPLSRAEVDHTSSLGRDNYSLLVEAYKRRTTDQRVGAGTGLRDWEWRQGLRRVDCLGDRRWWWGVWVTYNSNGTWQLNLGLVN
;
A
#
# COMPACT_ATOMS: atom_id res chain seq x y z
N GLU A 1 -6.33 20.85 -0.21
CA GLU A 1 -5.70 21.26 1.06
C GLU A 1 -4.31 20.64 1.15
N PRO A 2 -3.30 21.36 1.68
CA PRO A 2 -1.97 20.81 1.97
C PRO A 2 -2.06 19.60 2.92
N ALA A 3 -1.22 18.59 2.73
CA ALA A 3 -1.16 17.42 3.62
C ALA A 3 -0.50 17.74 4.97
N THR A 4 0.29 18.82 5.03
CA THR A 4 1.12 19.22 6.18
C THR A 4 1.11 20.74 6.33
N SER A 5 1.39 21.21 7.55
CA SER A 5 1.64 22.62 7.85
C SER A 5 2.91 22.73 8.70
N PRO A 6 4.00 23.35 8.18
CA PRO A 6 4.12 23.93 6.84
C PRO A 6 4.03 22.87 5.73
N GLY A 7 3.78 23.30 4.50
CA GLY A 7 3.70 22.42 3.34
C GLY A 7 5.08 21.87 2.92
N PHE A 8 5.11 20.63 2.44
CA PHE A 8 6.31 19.97 1.92
C PHE A 8 6.12 19.48 0.48
N ASP A 9 7.21 19.39 -0.27
CA ASP A 9 7.30 18.88 -1.65
C ASP A 9 7.79 17.42 -1.72
N ARG A 10 8.06 16.80 -0.56
CA ARG A 10 8.38 15.38 -0.47
C ARG A 10 7.90 14.82 0.86
N ILE A 11 7.13 13.74 0.81
CA ILE A 11 6.67 13.03 2.01
C ILE A 11 7.07 11.57 1.90
N VAL A 12 7.65 11.06 2.99
CA VAL A 12 7.98 9.64 3.15
C VAL A 12 6.97 9.02 4.12
N VAL A 13 6.27 7.99 3.65
CA VAL A 13 5.33 7.20 4.45
C VAL A 13 5.90 5.80 4.65
N LEU A 14 6.20 5.46 5.90
CA LEU A 14 6.59 4.11 6.29
C LEU A 14 5.34 3.25 6.43
N CYS A 15 5.38 2.07 5.83
CA CYS A 15 4.33 1.08 6.00
C CYS A 15 4.92 -0.17 6.66
N ASP A 16 4.43 -0.51 7.85
CA ASP A 16 4.83 -1.75 8.51
C ASP A 16 4.03 -2.95 7.98
N VAL A 17 4.42 -3.38 6.78
CA VAL A 17 3.96 -4.63 6.16
C VAL A 17 4.82 -5.83 6.59
N GLY A 18 5.52 -5.72 7.73
CA GLY A 18 6.48 -6.72 8.17
C GLY A 18 7.66 -6.83 7.21
N LEU A 19 8.01 -8.07 6.83
CA LEU A 19 9.22 -8.37 6.05
C LEU A 19 9.23 -7.76 4.64
N MET A 20 8.07 -7.44 4.07
CA MET A 20 7.96 -6.80 2.75
C MET A 20 8.43 -5.33 2.76
N ASN A 21 8.44 -4.67 3.92
CA ASN A 21 8.94 -3.29 4.05
C ASN A 21 10.43 -3.19 3.61
N ARG A 22 11.23 -4.24 3.86
CA ARG A 22 12.64 -4.26 3.44
C ARG A 22 12.82 -4.37 1.92
N LEU A 23 11.82 -4.89 1.22
CA LEU A 23 11.90 -5.17 -0.21
C LEU A 23 11.34 -4.03 -1.06
N TRP A 24 10.28 -3.38 -0.59
CA TRP A 24 9.66 -2.25 -1.30
C TRP A 24 10.26 -0.90 -0.94
N GLY A 25 10.83 -0.79 0.26
CA GLY A 25 11.17 0.49 0.85
C GLY A 25 9.92 1.30 1.22
N PRO A 26 10.13 2.56 1.62
CA PRO A 26 9.02 3.43 2.02
C PRO A 26 8.21 3.90 0.81
N ILE A 27 6.97 4.33 1.06
CA ILE A 27 6.17 5.03 0.07
C ILE A 27 6.72 6.46 -0.02
N VAL A 28 7.27 6.81 -1.17
CA VAL A 28 7.77 8.16 -1.44
C VAL A 28 6.75 8.88 -2.31
N ILE A 29 6.26 10.02 -1.83
CA ILE A 29 5.25 10.83 -2.51
C ILE A 29 5.90 12.16 -2.86
N GLU A 30 5.81 12.50 -4.15
CA GLU A 30 6.33 13.70 -4.76
C GLU A 30 5.19 14.41 -5.52
N PRO A 31 5.17 15.74 -5.56
CA PRO A 31 4.10 16.50 -6.17
C PRO A 31 4.17 16.41 -7.69
N ALA A 32 3.02 16.22 -8.33
CA ALA A 32 2.95 16.10 -9.78
C ALA A 32 3.42 17.35 -10.54
N ARG A 33 3.42 18.54 -9.92
CA ARG A 33 3.69 19.83 -10.59
C ARG A 33 4.49 20.84 -9.74
N GLY A 34 5.42 20.39 -8.92
CA GLY A 34 6.31 21.28 -8.15
C GLY A 34 5.60 22.15 -7.10
N ASN A 35 4.41 21.72 -6.65
CA ASN A 35 3.62 22.37 -5.61
C ASN A 35 3.72 21.61 -4.29
N THR A 36 3.27 22.20 -3.19
CA THR A 36 3.07 21.49 -1.92
C THR A 36 2.20 20.24 -2.10
N ILE A 37 2.63 19.13 -1.50
CA ILE A 37 1.86 17.87 -1.47
C ILE A 37 0.53 18.11 -0.77
N THR A 38 -0.56 17.81 -1.48
CA THR A 38 -1.91 17.89 -0.95
C THR A 38 -2.32 16.61 -0.24
N ILE A 39 -3.38 16.66 0.57
CA ILE A 39 -4.00 15.46 1.15
C ILE A 39 -4.31 14.46 0.04
N ARG A 40 -4.85 14.92 -1.10
CA ARG A 40 -5.14 14.05 -2.25
C ARG A 40 -3.90 13.33 -2.75
N ASP A 41 -2.80 14.05 -2.97
CA ASP A 41 -1.54 13.44 -3.45
C ASP A 41 -1.04 12.38 -2.45
N LEU A 42 -1.20 12.63 -1.15
CA LEU A 42 -0.88 11.67 -0.11
C LEU A 42 -1.74 10.40 -0.20
N LEU A 43 -3.08 10.55 -0.28
CA LEU A 43 -3.99 9.40 -0.39
C LEU A 43 -3.75 8.62 -1.70
N ASP A 44 -3.59 9.32 -2.81
CA ASP A 44 -3.38 8.74 -4.14
C ASP A 44 -2.03 8.02 -4.23
N GLY A 45 -0.97 8.57 -3.62
CA GLY A 45 0.34 7.92 -3.56
C GLY A 45 0.31 6.62 -2.76
N ILE A 46 -0.36 6.63 -1.59
CA ILE A 46 -0.57 5.40 -0.79
C ILE A 46 -1.38 4.38 -1.58
N HIS A 47 -2.49 4.79 -2.18
CA HIS A 47 -3.33 3.91 -2.98
C HIS A 47 -2.53 3.31 -4.15
N THR A 48 -1.83 4.14 -4.91
CA THR A 48 -1.04 3.72 -6.08
C THR A 48 0.04 2.72 -5.70
N PHE A 49 0.73 2.93 -4.58
CA PHE A 49 1.70 1.97 -4.04
C PHE A 49 1.08 0.59 -3.82
N PHE A 50 -0.11 0.51 -3.23
CA PHE A 50 -0.79 -0.76 -2.99
C PHE A 50 -1.38 -1.41 -4.25
N GLN A 51 -1.68 -0.61 -5.27
CA GLN A 51 -2.15 -1.14 -6.56
C GLN A 51 -1.02 -1.71 -7.44
N MET A 52 0.25 -1.54 -7.07
CA MET A 52 1.37 -2.10 -7.84
C MET A 52 1.31 -3.64 -7.88
N PRO A 53 1.47 -4.26 -9.07
CA PRO A 53 1.58 -5.70 -9.20
C PRO A 53 2.80 -6.26 -8.45
N LEU A 54 2.68 -7.47 -7.93
CA LEU A 54 3.83 -8.22 -7.42
C LEU A 54 4.58 -8.87 -8.59
N SER A 55 5.89 -8.66 -8.63
CA SER A 55 6.82 -9.41 -9.45
C SER A 55 6.94 -10.86 -8.97
N ARG A 56 7.46 -11.71 -9.85
CA ARG A 56 7.71 -13.12 -9.51
C ARG A 56 8.66 -13.26 -8.31
N ALA A 57 9.72 -12.46 -8.26
CA ALA A 57 10.68 -12.46 -7.15
C ALA A 57 10.03 -12.08 -5.81
N GLU A 58 9.10 -11.12 -5.82
CA GLU A 58 8.32 -10.74 -4.63
C GLU A 58 7.44 -11.89 -4.13
N VAL A 59 6.77 -12.59 -5.05
CA VAL A 59 5.93 -13.75 -4.72
C VAL A 59 6.78 -14.90 -4.17
N ASP A 60 7.89 -15.21 -4.81
CA ASP A 60 8.80 -16.28 -4.37
C ASP A 60 9.42 -15.93 -3.00
N HIS A 61 9.83 -14.68 -2.79
CA HIS A 61 10.31 -14.22 -1.49
C HIS A 61 9.24 -14.36 -0.41
N THR A 62 8.03 -13.85 -0.64
CA THR A 62 6.89 -13.95 0.31
C THR A 62 6.62 -15.40 0.70
N SER A 63 6.63 -16.29 -0.30
CA SER A 63 6.40 -17.73 -0.13
C SER A 63 7.52 -18.40 0.69
N SER A 64 8.77 -17.93 0.57
CA SER A 64 9.91 -18.48 1.33
C SER A 64 9.88 -18.14 2.82
N LEU A 65 9.15 -17.08 3.21
CA LEU A 65 9.09 -16.61 4.61
C LEU A 65 8.22 -17.50 5.52
N GLY A 66 7.39 -18.38 4.96
CA GLY A 66 6.52 -19.27 5.73
C GLY A 66 5.71 -20.19 4.83
N ARG A 67 5.48 -21.43 5.29
CA ARG A 67 4.83 -22.50 4.49
C ARG A 67 3.46 -22.09 3.93
N ASP A 68 2.70 -21.28 4.66
CA ASP A 68 1.32 -20.91 4.28
C ASP A 68 1.21 -19.52 3.64
N ASN A 69 2.31 -18.77 3.53
CA ASN A 69 2.26 -17.38 3.07
C ASN A 69 1.75 -17.24 1.64
N TYR A 70 2.12 -18.16 0.75
CA TYR A 70 1.60 -18.14 -0.61
C TYR A 70 0.09 -18.37 -0.64
N SER A 71 -0.41 -19.32 0.16
CA SER A 71 -1.84 -19.62 0.28
C SER A 71 -2.61 -18.41 0.81
N LEU A 72 -2.09 -17.75 1.85
CA LEU A 72 -2.68 -16.53 2.41
C LEU A 72 -2.70 -15.37 1.40
N LEU A 73 -1.61 -15.20 0.64
CA LEU A 73 -1.52 -14.19 -0.42
C LEU A 73 -2.56 -14.44 -1.53
N VAL A 74 -2.68 -15.68 -1.98
CA VAL A 74 -3.68 -16.09 -2.99
C VAL A 74 -5.11 -15.94 -2.44
N GLU A 75 -5.33 -16.23 -1.16
CA GLU A 75 -6.62 -16.03 -0.53
C GLU A 75 -6.99 -14.55 -0.45
N ALA A 76 -6.07 -13.67 -0.07
CA ALA A 76 -6.28 -12.23 -0.06
C ALA A 76 -6.65 -11.70 -1.46
N TYR A 77 -5.90 -12.13 -2.49
CA TYR A 77 -6.19 -11.85 -3.90
C TYR A 77 -7.58 -12.34 -4.33
N LYS A 78 -7.94 -13.59 -4.01
CA LYS A 78 -9.27 -14.13 -4.32
C LYS A 78 -10.34 -13.29 -3.66
N ARG A 79 -10.22 -13.03 -2.36
CA ARG A 79 -11.17 -12.19 -1.62
C ARG A 79 -11.31 -10.80 -2.27
N ARG A 80 -10.23 -10.14 -2.70
CA ARG A 80 -10.28 -8.85 -3.40
C ARG A 80 -11.03 -8.96 -4.74
N THR A 81 -10.72 -9.96 -5.55
CA THR A 81 -11.30 -10.13 -6.90
C THR A 81 -12.74 -10.67 -6.88
N THR A 82 -13.16 -11.35 -5.81
CA THR A 82 -14.50 -11.89 -5.64
C THR A 82 -15.37 -11.10 -4.67
N ASP A 83 -14.86 -10.02 -4.09
CA ASP A 83 -15.65 -9.15 -3.20
C ASP A 83 -16.87 -8.64 -3.98
N GLN A 84 -18.06 -8.93 -3.47
CA GLN A 84 -19.32 -8.52 -4.09
C GLN A 84 -19.44 -7.00 -4.23
N ARG A 85 -18.72 -6.23 -3.40
CA ARG A 85 -18.62 -4.76 -3.48
C ARG A 85 -17.84 -4.28 -4.70
N VAL A 86 -16.90 -5.09 -5.20
CA VAL A 86 -16.12 -4.81 -6.43
C VAL A 86 -16.94 -5.18 -7.69
N GLY A 87 -18.13 -5.75 -7.49
CA GLY A 87 -19.19 -5.78 -8.49
C GLY A 87 -19.51 -7.19 -8.95
N ALA A 88 -20.48 -7.81 -8.27
CA ALA A 88 -21.24 -8.90 -8.87
C ALA A 88 -21.95 -8.37 -10.12
N GLY A 89 -21.39 -8.62 -11.31
CA GLY A 89 -22.04 -8.35 -12.61
C GLY A 89 -21.51 -7.18 -13.44
N THR A 90 -20.42 -6.51 -13.05
CA THR A 90 -19.95 -5.26 -13.71
C THR A 90 -18.76 -5.44 -14.67
N GLY A 91 -18.29 -6.66 -14.94
CA GLY A 91 -17.07 -6.90 -15.74
C GLY A 91 -15.75 -6.47 -15.06
N LEU A 92 -15.83 -5.69 -13.99
CA LEU A 92 -14.71 -5.28 -13.14
C LEU A 92 -14.00 -6.48 -12.50
N ARG A 93 -14.74 -7.54 -12.18
CA ARG A 93 -14.17 -8.79 -11.67
C ARG A 93 -13.16 -9.42 -12.63
N ASP A 94 -13.50 -9.51 -13.91
CA ASP A 94 -12.62 -10.11 -14.92
C ASP A 94 -11.40 -9.23 -15.18
N TRP A 95 -11.58 -7.90 -15.12
CA TRP A 95 -10.47 -6.96 -15.18
C TRP A 95 -9.54 -7.13 -13.98
N GLU A 96 -10.06 -7.11 -12.75
CA GLU A 96 -9.27 -7.29 -11.52
C GLU A 96 -8.51 -8.62 -11.51
N TRP A 97 -9.13 -9.69 -12.02
CA TRP A 97 -8.49 -11.00 -12.14
C TRP A 97 -7.27 -10.96 -13.06
N ARG A 98 -7.36 -10.25 -14.20
CA ARG A 98 -6.24 -10.13 -15.16
C ARG A 98 -5.06 -9.34 -14.62
N GLN A 99 -5.27 -8.55 -13.57
CA GLN A 99 -4.23 -7.70 -12.98
C GLN A 99 -3.33 -8.49 -12.01
N GLY A 100 -3.74 -9.70 -11.61
CA GLY A 100 -2.95 -10.60 -10.78
C GLY A 100 -2.77 -10.10 -9.34
N LEU A 101 -1.73 -10.64 -8.68
CA LEU A 101 -1.37 -10.31 -7.31
C LEU A 101 -0.80 -8.89 -7.23
N ARG A 102 -1.24 -8.11 -6.24
CA ARG A 102 -0.78 -6.74 -5.97
C ARG A 102 -0.25 -6.61 -4.56
N ARG A 103 0.47 -5.52 -4.27
CA ARG A 103 0.99 -5.24 -2.91
C ARG A 103 -0.10 -5.20 -1.84
N VAL A 104 -1.31 -4.75 -2.19
CA VAL A 104 -2.48 -4.79 -1.29
C VAL A 104 -2.80 -6.21 -0.79
N ASP A 105 -2.51 -7.24 -1.59
CA ASP A 105 -2.80 -8.63 -1.21
C ASP A 105 -1.85 -9.14 -0.12
N CYS A 106 -0.70 -8.48 0.09
CA CYS A 106 0.22 -8.77 1.20
C CYS A 106 -0.26 -8.20 2.54
N LEU A 107 -1.30 -7.34 2.56
CA LEU A 107 -1.87 -6.81 3.79
C LEU A 107 -2.71 -7.85 4.55
N GLY A 108 -3.14 -8.92 3.86
CA GLY A 108 -3.98 -9.97 4.43
C GLY A 108 -5.33 -9.43 4.88
N ASP A 109 -5.56 -9.45 6.20
CA ASP A 109 -6.78 -8.97 6.85
C ASP A 109 -6.71 -7.50 7.31
N ARG A 110 -5.52 -6.87 7.27
CA ARG A 110 -5.32 -5.46 7.63
C ARG A 110 -5.80 -4.52 6.52
N ARG A 111 -7.10 -4.49 6.28
CA ARG A 111 -7.72 -3.80 5.12
C ARG A 111 -8.24 -2.41 5.45
N TRP A 112 -8.36 -2.06 6.73
CA TRP A 112 -8.92 -0.79 7.14
C TRP A 112 -7.81 0.22 7.36
N TRP A 113 -7.96 1.36 6.70
CA TRP A 113 -7.08 2.49 6.93
C TRP A 113 -7.51 3.22 8.20
N TRP A 114 -6.61 3.30 9.18
CA TRP A 114 -6.79 4.08 10.40
C TRP A 114 -6.28 5.53 10.29
N GLY A 115 -5.21 5.75 9.53
CA GLY A 115 -4.67 7.08 9.28
C GLY A 115 -3.18 7.05 8.98
N VAL A 116 -2.55 8.20 9.13
CA VAL A 116 -1.11 8.35 9.19
C VAL A 116 -0.75 9.14 10.45
N TRP A 117 0.40 8.86 11.05
CA TRP A 117 0.91 9.65 12.17
C TRP A 117 2.38 9.99 11.99
N VAL A 118 2.80 11.12 12.56
CA VAL A 118 4.18 11.62 12.46
C VAL A 118 5.08 10.94 13.49
N THR A 119 6.28 10.56 13.07
CA THR A 119 7.41 10.30 13.98
C THR A 119 8.52 11.31 13.69
N TYR A 120 9.01 11.96 14.73
CA TYR A 120 10.19 12.82 14.68
C TYR A 120 11.42 12.01 15.05
N ASN A 121 12.42 12.03 14.19
CA ASN A 121 13.67 11.31 14.36
C ASN A 121 14.69 12.17 15.13
N SER A 122 15.63 11.53 15.82
CA SER A 122 16.68 12.21 16.60
C SER A 122 17.63 13.07 15.77
N ASN A 123 17.72 12.80 14.46
CA ASN A 123 18.52 13.56 13.50
C ASN A 123 17.78 14.78 12.92
N GLY A 124 16.62 15.14 13.48
CA GLY A 124 15.84 16.31 13.05
C GLY A 124 14.98 16.08 11.80
N THR A 125 14.93 14.86 11.26
CA THR A 125 13.98 14.52 10.19
C THR A 125 12.65 14.03 10.77
N TRP A 126 11.63 13.92 9.94
CA TRP A 126 10.35 13.32 10.31
C TRP A 126 9.84 12.43 9.19
N GLN A 127 8.94 11.52 9.53
CA GLN A 127 8.27 10.63 8.59
C GLN A 127 6.82 10.40 9.00
N LEU A 128 5.98 10.03 8.04
CA LEU A 128 4.65 9.49 8.34
C LEU A 128 4.75 7.99 8.50
N ASN A 129 3.94 7.42 9.37
CA ASN A 129 3.74 5.99 9.47
C ASN A 129 2.29 5.69 9.08
N LEU A 130 2.08 4.66 8.28
CA LEU A 130 0.76 4.23 7.84
C LEU A 130 0.12 3.30 8.88
N GLY A 131 -1.10 3.66 9.29
CA GLY A 131 -1.92 2.84 10.18
C GLY A 131 -2.90 1.97 9.43
N LEU A 132 -2.74 0.66 9.57
CA LEU A 132 -3.67 -0.33 9.07
C LEU A 132 -4.22 -1.15 10.24
N VAL A 133 -5.53 -1.40 10.24
CA VAL A 133 -6.23 -2.21 11.25
C VAL A 133 -7.06 -3.31 10.60
N ASN A 134 -7.38 -4.34 11.39
CA ASN A 134 -8.22 -5.47 11.01
C ASN A 134 -9.71 -5.12 11.06
#